data_AF-A0A2K0WNW6-F1
#
_entry.id   AF-A0A2K0WNW6-F1
#
_cell.length_a   1.000
_cell.length_b   1.000
_cell.length_c   1.000
_cell.angle_alpha   90.00
_cell.angle_beta   90.00
_cell.angle_gamma   90.00
#
_symmetry.space_group_name_H-M   'P 1'
#
loop_
_entity.id
_entity.type
_entity.pdbx_description
1 polymer ?
#
loop_
_entity_poly.entity_id
_entity_poly.type
_entity_poly.pdbx_seq_one_letter_code
_entity_poly.pdbx_strand_id
1 'polypeptide(L)'
;MVSPFLKALLLLALGSVFGSADTFDYGDRDGSLFLDLSISEAQSKRHEWGLVEPWTSDYISALEEKRYGDAIWARYQMFGGTANGTHLEYPQWTVRDAIEEDAIGYRLRERDIWKHAMAFYATSSENTQSDILDLIFDVDRRNYFRLLIDRYRLHKRFQQSEHVLPDCDCWKTAQDEVDSVQELK
;
A
#
# COMPACT_ATOMS: atom_id res chain seq x y z
N MET A 1 -19.13 -18.35 27.98
CA MET A 1 -18.38 -18.75 26.76
C MET A 1 -19.14 -18.22 25.57
N VAL A 2 -18.70 -17.08 25.03
CA VAL A 2 -19.35 -16.38 23.90
C VAL A 2 -18.36 -16.36 22.74
N SER A 3 -18.87 -16.73 21.58
CA SER A 3 -18.17 -17.00 20.32
C SER A 3 -17.49 -15.74 19.74
N PRO A 4 -16.27 -15.84 19.17
CA PRO A 4 -15.57 -14.71 18.56
C PRO A 4 -16.01 -14.50 17.10
N PHE A 5 -17.32 -14.37 16.87
CA PHE A 5 -17.83 -13.79 15.62
C PHE A 5 -18.00 -12.30 15.83
N LEU A 6 -16.94 -11.53 15.59
CA LEU A 6 -17.00 -10.12 15.19
C LEU A 6 -15.55 -9.63 15.06
N LYS A 7 -15.03 -9.51 13.84
CA LYS A 7 -13.99 -8.54 13.52
C LYS A 7 -13.97 -8.27 12.02
N ALA A 8 -14.19 -7.00 11.70
CA ALA A 8 -13.99 -6.30 10.44
C ALA A 8 -14.86 -6.70 9.23
N LEU A 9 -16.14 -6.31 9.29
CA LEU A 9 -16.90 -5.95 8.10
C LEU A 9 -16.40 -4.56 7.64
N LEU A 10 -15.63 -4.48 6.56
CA LEU A 10 -15.21 -3.20 5.98
C LEU A 10 -16.38 -2.61 5.16
N LEU A 11 -16.83 -1.43 5.56
CA LEU A 11 -18.06 -0.78 5.12
C LEU A 11 -17.90 -0.09 3.76
N LEU A 12 -18.84 -0.40 2.86
CA LEU A 12 -19.26 0.51 1.80
C LEU A 12 -19.85 1.79 2.39
N ALA A 13 -19.48 2.91 1.77
CA ALA A 13 -19.72 4.28 2.19
C ALA A 13 -21.18 4.62 2.58
N LEU A 14 -21.33 5.50 3.59
CA LEU A 14 -22.15 6.72 3.61
C LEU A 14 -22.03 7.38 5.00
N GLY A 15 -21.74 8.68 5.03
CA GLY A 15 -21.44 9.40 6.27
C GLY A 15 -22.65 9.58 7.20
N SER A 16 -22.45 9.42 8.51
CA SER A 16 -22.68 10.45 9.54
C SER A 16 -22.32 9.92 10.95
N VAL A 17 -21.28 10.55 11.52
CA VAL A 17 -21.05 10.89 12.93
C VAL A 17 -21.56 9.91 14.00
N PHE A 18 -20.67 9.06 14.52
CA PHE A 18 -20.51 8.81 15.96
C PHE A 18 -19.03 8.50 16.23
N GLY A 19 -18.43 9.26 17.15
CA GLY A 19 -17.01 9.24 17.44
C GLY A 19 -16.57 7.98 18.20
N SER A 20 -15.62 7.28 17.63
CA SER A 20 -14.24 7.21 18.13
C SER A 20 -13.40 6.87 16.93
N ALA A 21 -13.22 7.88 16.07
CA ALA A 21 -12.22 7.80 15.03
C ALA A 21 -10.88 7.89 15.76
N ASP A 22 -10.21 6.76 15.96
CA ASP A 22 -8.76 6.77 15.82
C ASP A 22 -8.52 7.12 14.35
N THR A 23 -8.62 8.42 14.05
CA THR A 23 -8.00 8.99 12.88
C THR A 23 -6.52 8.71 13.09
N PHE A 24 -6.03 7.62 12.51
CA PHE A 24 -4.63 7.56 12.16
C PHE A 24 -4.42 8.83 11.33
N ASP A 25 -3.73 9.79 11.94
CA ASP A 25 -3.52 11.09 11.35
C ASP A 25 -2.62 10.85 10.13
N TYR A 26 -3.25 10.66 8.97
CA TYR A 26 -2.59 10.59 7.67
C TYR A 26 -1.93 11.94 7.29
N GLY A 27 -1.82 12.89 8.23
CA GLY A 27 -1.41 14.27 8.01
C GLY A 27 -0.13 14.75 8.71
N ASP A 28 0.55 13.97 9.56
CA ASP A 28 1.72 14.49 10.32
C ASP A 28 3.11 14.01 9.84
N ARG A 29 3.22 13.37 8.67
CA ARG A 29 4.51 12.96 8.09
C ARG A 29 4.85 13.75 6.83
N ASP A 30 5.47 14.92 7.00
CA ASP A 30 6.41 15.60 6.09
C ASP A 30 6.22 15.34 4.57
N GLY A 31 4.98 15.38 4.08
CA GLY A 31 4.61 15.15 2.69
C GLY A 31 5.13 13.86 2.06
N SER A 32 5.23 12.75 2.79
CA SER A 32 5.73 11.48 2.26
C SER A 32 4.66 10.54 1.69
N LEU A 33 3.37 10.96 1.65
CA LEU A 33 2.15 10.28 1.13
C LEU A 33 2.07 8.75 1.27
N PHE A 34 2.89 8.02 0.52
CA PHE A 34 2.97 6.56 0.52
C PHE A 34 3.81 5.99 1.67
N LEU A 35 4.67 6.80 2.29
CA LEU A 35 5.60 6.42 3.35
C LEU A 35 5.12 6.99 4.69
N ASP A 36 3.90 6.60 5.05
CA ASP A 36 3.12 7.05 6.19
C ASP A 36 3.51 6.39 7.51
N LEU A 37 4.50 5.50 7.54
CA LEU A 37 5.02 4.84 8.74
C LEU A 37 6.48 5.26 8.96
N SER A 38 6.83 5.62 10.19
CA SER A 38 8.25 5.91 10.48
C SER A 38 9.03 4.62 10.72
N ILE A 39 10.37 4.71 10.62
CA ILE A 39 11.26 3.60 11.02
C ILE A 39 10.95 3.13 12.45
N SER A 40 10.78 4.06 13.39
CA SER A 40 10.48 3.73 14.79
C SER A 40 9.15 2.98 14.95
N GLU A 41 8.18 3.27 14.10
CA GLU A 41 6.89 2.61 14.08
C GLU A 41 6.98 1.23 13.43
N ALA A 42 7.65 1.11 12.29
CA ALA A 42 7.90 -0.17 11.63
C ALA A 42 8.71 -1.13 12.52
N GLN A 43 9.62 -0.58 13.35
CA GLN A 43 10.37 -1.33 14.36
C GLN A 43 9.55 -1.67 15.61
N SER A 44 8.38 -1.05 15.80
CA SER A 44 7.57 -1.29 16.97
C SER A 44 7.05 -2.74 16.94
N LYS A 45 7.25 -3.49 18.03
CA LYS A 45 6.75 -4.87 18.15
C LYS A 45 5.24 -4.96 18.36
N ARG A 46 4.49 -4.03 17.77
CA ARG A 46 3.03 -3.97 17.83
C ARG A 46 2.46 -5.13 17.05
N HIS A 47 2.14 -6.21 17.75
CA HIS A 47 1.58 -7.42 17.14
C HIS A 47 0.25 -7.13 16.42
N GLU A 48 -0.47 -6.10 16.87
CA GLU A 48 -1.71 -5.63 16.25
C GLU A 48 -1.55 -5.15 14.81
N TRP A 49 -0.34 -4.79 14.38
CA TRP A 49 -0.08 -4.36 13.00
C TRP A 49 0.17 -5.52 12.05
N GLY A 50 0.49 -6.71 12.57
CA GLY A 50 0.69 -7.91 11.76
C GLY A 50 1.76 -7.75 10.68
N LEU A 51 2.80 -6.94 10.94
CA LEU A 51 3.85 -6.67 9.97
C LEU A 51 4.65 -7.95 9.68
N VAL A 52 4.89 -8.25 8.40
CA VAL A 52 5.53 -9.49 7.95
C VAL A 52 6.94 -9.26 7.40
N GLU A 53 7.80 -10.25 7.56
CA GLU A 53 9.15 -10.29 6.97
C GLU A 53 9.13 -10.97 5.58
N PRO A 54 10.08 -10.67 4.68
CA PRO A 54 11.20 -9.72 4.81
C PRO A 54 10.81 -8.25 4.57
N TRP A 55 9.56 -7.98 4.20
CA TRP A 55 9.11 -6.66 3.75
C TRP A 55 9.28 -5.57 4.81
N THR A 56 9.13 -5.90 6.09
CA THR A 56 9.36 -4.94 7.19
C THR A 56 10.82 -4.52 7.27
N SER A 57 11.75 -5.48 7.23
CA SER A 57 13.19 -5.20 7.21
C SER A 57 13.61 -4.44 5.94
N ASP A 58 13.07 -4.81 4.79
CA ASP A 58 13.34 -4.16 3.51
C ASP A 58 12.82 -2.73 3.49
N TYR A 59 11.64 -2.47 4.06
CA TYR A 59 11.06 -1.14 4.20
C TYR A 59 11.98 -0.20 4.99
N ILE A 60 12.43 -0.65 6.17
CA ILE A 60 13.32 0.13 7.04
C ILE A 60 14.64 0.43 6.33
N SER A 61 15.26 -0.60 5.74
CA SER A 61 16.55 -0.46 5.05
C SER A 61 16.43 0.50 3.87
N ALA A 62 15.36 0.40 3.08
CA ALA A 62 15.11 1.30 1.95
C ALA A 62 14.89 2.75 2.39
N LEU A 63 14.23 3.00 3.52
CA LEU A 63 14.10 4.35 4.08
C LEU A 63 15.44 4.94 4.52
N GLU A 64 16.27 4.16 5.21
CA GLU A 64 17.61 4.59 5.67
C GLU A 64 18.53 4.93 4.49
N GLU A 65 18.46 4.14 3.43
CA GLU A 65 19.25 4.30 2.20
C GLU A 65 18.64 5.30 1.20
N LYS A 66 17.48 5.88 1.53
CA LYS A 66 16.71 6.80 0.67
C LYS A 66 16.30 6.19 -0.68
N ARG A 67 16.09 4.88 -0.72
CA ARG A 67 15.55 4.15 -1.88
C ARG A 67 14.02 4.16 -1.83
N TYR A 68 13.41 5.31 -2.13
CA TYR A 68 11.99 5.52 -1.89
C TYR A 68 11.06 4.63 -2.74
N GLY A 69 11.47 4.22 -3.94
CA GLY A 69 10.70 3.25 -4.75
C GLY A 69 10.65 1.88 -4.08
N ASP A 70 11.78 1.43 -3.53
CA ASP A 70 11.88 0.18 -2.78
C ASP A 70 11.09 0.24 -1.46
N ALA A 71 11.12 1.39 -0.77
CA ALA A 71 10.34 1.60 0.43
C ALA A 71 8.83 1.56 0.15
N ILE A 72 8.35 2.22 -0.91
CA ILE A 72 6.94 2.18 -1.29
C ILE A 72 6.51 0.74 -1.64
N TRP A 73 7.34 0.01 -2.39
CA TRP A 73 7.08 -1.39 -2.72
C TRP A 73 6.96 -2.27 -1.48
N ALA A 74 7.91 -2.19 -0.56
CA ALA A 74 7.90 -2.96 0.68
C ALA A 74 6.67 -2.60 1.56
N ARG A 75 6.31 -1.32 1.61
CA ARG A 75 5.16 -0.81 2.37
C ARG A 75 3.82 -1.40 1.94
N TYR A 76 3.63 -1.71 0.65
CA TYR A 76 2.40 -2.36 0.19
C TYR A 76 2.35 -3.85 0.52
N GLN A 77 3.49 -4.48 0.79
CA GLN A 77 3.58 -5.92 1.03
C GLN A 77 3.71 -6.30 2.50
N MET A 78 4.21 -5.39 3.33
CA MET A 78 4.51 -5.67 4.75
C MET A 78 3.29 -5.98 5.62
N PHE A 79 2.06 -5.86 5.12
CA PHE A 79 0.84 -6.27 5.83
C PHE A 79 0.38 -7.71 5.51
N GLY A 80 1.15 -8.47 4.73
CA GLY A 80 0.89 -9.90 4.49
C GLY A 80 -0.30 -10.21 3.57
N GLY A 81 -0.97 -9.20 3.01
CA GLY A 81 -2.08 -9.38 2.06
C GLY A 81 -1.66 -9.64 0.61
N THR A 82 -0.36 -9.85 0.37
CA THR A 82 0.22 -9.93 -0.98
C THR A 82 1.25 -11.04 -1.09
N ALA A 83 1.28 -11.68 -2.26
CA ALA A 83 2.22 -12.71 -2.67
C ALA A 83 2.76 -12.35 -4.06
N ASN A 84 4.09 -12.37 -4.23
CA ASN A 84 4.74 -12.06 -5.50
C ASN A 84 4.22 -10.77 -6.19
N GLY A 85 4.01 -9.69 -5.41
CA GLY A 85 3.51 -8.42 -5.94
C GLY A 85 2.02 -8.40 -6.33
N THR A 86 1.24 -9.39 -5.92
CA THR A 86 -0.19 -9.54 -6.22
C THR A 86 -0.99 -9.70 -4.93
N HIS A 87 -2.20 -9.14 -4.87
CA HIS A 87 -3.08 -9.31 -3.71
C HIS A 87 -3.65 -10.73 -3.65
N LEU A 88 -3.61 -11.34 -2.46
CA LEU A 88 -4.06 -12.72 -2.27
C LEU A 88 -5.58 -12.85 -2.40
N GLU A 89 -6.33 -11.90 -1.83
CA GLU A 89 -7.79 -11.85 -1.94
C GLU A 89 -8.24 -11.44 -3.35
N TYR A 90 -7.42 -10.68 -4.06
CA TYR A 90 -7.72 -10.15 -5.40
C TYR A 90 -6.58 -10.50 -6.37
N PRO A 91 -6.45 -11.76 -6.83
CA PRO A 91 -5.29 -12.20 -7.62
C PRO A 91 -5.11 -11.51 -8.98
N GLN A 92 -6.13 -10.78 -9.45
CA GLN A 92 -6.06 -9.96 -10.67
C GLN A 92 -5.65 -8.52 -10.40
N TRP A 93 -5.50 -8.16 -9.12
CA TRP A 93 -5.10 -6.85 -8.64
C TRP A 93 -3.65 -6.90 -8.17
N THR A 94 -2.79 -6.18 -8.87
CA THR A 94 -1.36 -6.13 -8.52
C THR A 94 -1.09 -5.01 -7.52
N VAL A 95 0.01 -5.12 -6.78
CA VAL A 95 0.52 -4.03 -5.93
C VAL A 95 0.75 -2.76 -6.74
N ARG A 96 1.16 -2.89 -8.01
CA ARG A 96 1.35 -1.74 -8.92
C ARG A 96 0.03 -1.08 -9.29
N ASP A 97 -1.02 -1.87 -9.54
CA ASP A 97 -2.35 -1.33 -9.80
C ASP A 97 -2.87 -0.57 -8.57
N ALA A 98 -2.63 -1.09 -7.36
CA ALA A 98 -2.99 -0.42 -6.11
C ALA A 98 -2.22 0.91 -5.93
N ILE A 99 -0.90 0.90 -6.15
CA ILE A 99 -0.07 2.11 -6.09
C ILE A 99 -0.53 3.14 -7.14
N GLU A 100 -0.86 2.72 -8.36
CA GLU A 100 -1.37 3.62 -9.41
C GLU A 100 -2.72 4.24 -9.02
N GLU A 101 -3.64 3.44 -8.48
CA GLU A 101 -4.94 3.91 -8.01
C GLU A 101 -4.78 4.96 -6.90
N ASP A 102 -3.92 4.69 -5.91
CA ASP A 102 -3.64 5.60 -4.81
C ASP A 102 -2.92 6.87 -5.30
N ALA A 103 -1.93 6.74 -6.19
CA ALA A 103 -1.25 7.87 -6.82
C ALA A 103 -2.23 8.81 -7.52
N ILE A 104 -3.11 8.26 -8.35
CA ILE A 104 -4.15 9.04 -9.02
C ILE A 104 -5.10 9.68 -7.98
N GLY A 105 -5.45 8.93 -6.93
CA GLY A 105 -6.25 9.40 -5.82
C GLY A 105 -5.66 10.63 -5.12
N TYR A 106 -4.41 10.54 -4.68
CA TYR A 106 -3.68 11.63 -4.04
C TYR A 106 -3.49 12.82 -4.99
N ARG A 107 -3.10 12.58 -6.25
CA ARG A 107 -2.92 13.64 -7.25
C ARG A 107 -4.19 14.46 -7.47
N LEU A 108 -5.36 13.83 -7.39
CA LEU A 108 -6.66 14.46 -7.56
C LEU A 108 -7.15 15.20 -6.31
N ARG A 109 -6.85 14.70 -5.10
CA ARG A 109 -7.40 15.21 -3.83
C ARG A 109 -6.44 16.09 -3.03
N GLU A 110 -5.16 15.71 -2.97
CA GLU A 110 -4.16 16.25 -2.04
C GLU A 110 -3.06 17.02 -2.77
N ARG A 111 -3.41 18.05 -3.56
CA ARG A 111 -2.47 18.68 -4.50
C ARG A 111 -1.21 19.25 -3.85
N ASP A 112 -1.31 19.86 -2.67
CA ASP A 112 -0.15 20.50 -2.04
C ASP A 112 0.77 19.47 -1.38
N ILE A 113 0.19 18.47 -0.72
CA ILE A 113 0.93 17.33 -0.15
C ILE A 113 1.59 16.52 -1.29
N TRP A 114 0.88 16.32 -2.40
CA TRP A 114 1.43 15.66 -3.60
C TRP A 114 2.67 16.37 -4.15
N LYS A 115 2.63 17.70 -4.29
CA LYS A 115 3.80 18.47 -4.74
C LYS A 115 4.99 18.29 -3.81
N HIS A 116 4.75 18.26 -2.49
CA HIS A 116 5.81 18.00 -1.52
C HIS A 116 6.39 16.59 -1.69
N ALA A 117 5.53 15.58 -1.84
CA ALA A 117 5.94 14.20 -2.07
C ALA A 117 6.78 14.05 -3.34
N MET A 118 6.42 14.72 -4.44
CA MET A 118 7.21 14.67 -5.67
C MET A 118 8.61 15.27 -5.49
N ALA A 119 8.71 16.38 -4.75
CA ALA A 119 10.00 16.98 -4.43
C ALA A 119 10.85 16.07 -3.52
N PHE A 120 10.21 15.39 -2.56
CA PHE A 120 10.86 14.43 -1.68
C PHE A 120 11.37 13.21 -2.47
N TYR A 121 10.53 12.59 -3.30
CA TYR A 121 10.93 11.42 -4.09
C TYR A 121 11.95 11.71 -5.19
N ALA A 122 12.03 12.95 -5.69
CA ALA A 122 13.09 13.35 -6.62
C ALA A 122 14.50 13.25 -6.03
N THR A 123 14.61 13.12 -4.70
CA THR A 123 15.89 12.92 -3.99
C THR A 123 16.23 11.44 -3.74
N SER A 124 15.45 10.52 -4.30
CA SER A 124 15.66 9.07 -4.16
C SER A 124 17.03 8.65 -4.68
N SER A 125 17.69 7.74 -3.96
CA SER A 125 18.89 7.03 -4.43
C SER A 125 18.50 5.95 -5.45
N GLU A 126 19.46 5.15 -5.90
CA GLU A 126 19.23 4.09 -6.89
C GLU A 126 18.28 3.01 -6.32
N ASN A 127 17.16 2.74 -7.00
CA ASN A 127 16.14 1.80 -6.55
C ASN A 127 16.20 0.52 -7.38
N THR A 128 15.95 -0.61 -6.72
CA THR A 128 15.70 -1.87 -7.44
C THR A 128 14.34 -1.81 -8.15
N GLN A 129 13.35 -1.25 -7.47
CA GLN A 129 11.99 -0.99 -7.93
C GLN A 129 11.87 0.44 -8.50
N SER A 130 12.76 0.78 -9.45
CA SER A 130 12.78 2.10 -10.09
C SER A 130 11.46 2.43 -10.82
N ASP A 131 10.80 1.41 -11.34
CA ASP A 131 9.52 1.54 -12.04
C ASP A 131 8.36 2.02 -11.16
N ILE A 132 8.46 1.88 -9.83
CA ILE A 132 7.49 2.44 -8.88
C ILE A 132 7.53 3.96 -8.91
N LEU A 133 8.72 4.57 -8.86
CA LEU A 133 8.85 6.02 -8.96
C LEU A 133 8.54 6.51 -10.36
N ASP A 134 8.90 5.76 -11.41
CA ASP A 134 8.51 6.10 -12.78
C ASP A 134 7.00 6.17 -12.95
N LEU A 135 6.26 5.22 -12.37
CA LEU A 135 4.80 5.20 -12.34
C LEU A 135 4.21 6.41 -11.61
N ILE A 136 4.75 6.75 -10.43
CA ILE A 136 4.29 7.90 -9.65
C ILE A 136 4.57 9.22 -10.39
N PHE A 137 5.76 9.39 -10.96
CA PHE A 137 6.09 10.57 -11.76
C PHE A 137 5.32 10.63 -13.08
N ASP A 138 4.94 9.48 -13.65
CA ASP A 138 4.02 9.46 -14.78
C ASP A 138 2.65 10.01 -14.39
N VAL A 139 2.09 9.56 -13.27
CA VAL A 139 0.84 10.10 -12.73
C VAL A 139 0.91 11.61 -12.51
N ASP A 140 2.04 12.15 -12.02
CA ASP A 140 2.22 13.60 -11.85
C ASP A 140 2.09 14.38 -13.16
N ARG A 141 2.62 13.82 -14.27
CA ARG A 141 2.60 14.42 -15.61
C ARG A 141 1.25 14.27 -16.32
N ARG A 142 0.39 13.34 -15.90
CA ARG A 142 -0.92 13.14 -16.53
C ARG A 142 -1.81 14.36 -16.31
N ASN A 143 -2.52 14.75 -17.37
CA ASN A 143 -3.52 15.81 -17.26
C ASN A 143 -4.75 15.32 -16.47
N TYR A 144 -5.51 16.28 -15.93
CA TYR A 144 -6.65 16.02 -15.05
C TYR A 144 -7.71 15.08 -15.67
N PHE A 145 -8.05 15.24 -16.95
CA PHE A 145 -9.03 14.37 -17.61
C PHE A 145 -8.51 12.93 -17.74
N ARG A 146 -7.22 12.76 -18.02
CA ARG A 146 -6.59 11.45 -18.09
C ARG A 146 -6.62 10.76 -16.73
N LEU A 147 -6.33 11.48 -15.64
CA LEU A 147 -6.42 10.96 -14.28
C LEU A 147 -7.83 10.45 -13.95
N LEU A 148 -8.88 11.19 -14.32
CA LEU A 148 -10.27 10.75 -14.10
C LEU A 148 -10.61 9.47 -14.87
N ILE A 149 -10.17 9.37 -16.13
CA ILE A 149 -10.40 8.18 -16.96
C ILE A 149 -9.65 6.97 -16.39
N ASP A 150 -8.39 7.14 -16.02
CA ASP A 150 -7.56 6.05 -15.51
C ASP A 150 -8.07 5.59 -14.14
N ARG A 151 -8.48 6.51 -13.25
CA ARG A 151 -9.15 6.17 -11.99
C ARG A 151 -10.39 5.30 -12.22
N TYR A 152 -11.25 5.69 -13.16
CA TYR A 152 -12.45 4.90 -13.48
C TYR A 152 -12.11 3.50 -14.01
N ARG A 153 -11.08 3.39 -14.85
CA ARG A 153 -10.63 2.11 -15.40
C ARG A 153 -10.07 1.17 -14.32
N LEU A 154 -9.20 1.70 -13.46
CA LEU A 154 -8.62 0.96 -12.35
C LEU A 154 -9.68 0.49 -11.37
N HIS A 155 -10.57 1.39 -10.94
CA HIS A 155 -11.67 1.05 -10.05
C HIS A 155 -12.58 -0.04 -10.63
N LYS A 156 -12.90 0.03 -11.92
CA LYS A 156 -13.68 -1.00 -12.60
C LYS A 156 -12.96 -2.35 -12.64
N ARG A 157 -11.64 -2.36 -12.88
CA ARG A 157 -10.83 -3.58 -12.84
C ARG A 157 -10.82 -4.20 -11.43
N PHE A 158 -10.65 -3.37 -10.40
CA PHE A 158 -10.69 -3.82 -9.01
C PHE A 158 -12.04 -4.49 -8.68
N GLN A 159 -13.16 -3.83 -9.00
CA GLN A 159 -14.50 -4.41 -8.81
C GLN A 159 -14.68 -5.77 -9.53
N GLN A 160 -14.11 -5.92 -10.72
CA GLN A 160 -14.16 -7.19 -11.45
C GLN A 160 -13.36 -8.29 -10.76
N SER A 161 -12.26 -7.95 -10.08
CA SER A 161 -11.46 -8.90 -9.31
C SER A 161 -12.17 -9.39 -8.04
N GLU A 162 -12.99 -8.54 -7.40
CA GLU A 162 -13.82 -8.89 -6.23
C GLU A 162 -14.87 -9.95 -6.55
N HIS A 163 -15.26 -10.11 -7.82
CA HIS A 163 -16.23 -11.12 -8.23
C HIS A 163 -15.58 -12.49 -8.53
N VAL A 164 -14.26 -12.59 -8.36
CA VAL A 164 -13.44 -13.79 -8.58
C VAL A 164 -12.63 -14.09 -7.31
N LEU A 165 -13.23 -13.95 -6.13
CA LEU A 165 -12.58 -14.37 -4.89
C LEU A 165 -12.26 -15.87 -5.00
N PRO A 166 -10.99 -16.28 -4.96
CA PRO A 166 -10.66 -17.69 -4.83
C PRO A 166 -11.13 -18.19 -3.46
N ASP A 167 -11.50 -19.47 -3.41
CA ASP A 167 -11.70 -20.21 -2.16
C ASP A 167 -10.32 -20.45 -1.51
N CYS A 168 -9.62 -19.39 -1.09
CA CYS A 168 -8.33 -19.47 -0.42
C CYS A 168 -8.45 -19.28 1.09
N ASP A 169 -7.71 -20.10 1.84
CA ASP A 169 -7.20 -19.73 3.15
C ASP A 169 -5.97 -18.85 2.93
N CYS A 170 -6.22 -17.59 2.54
CA CYS A 170 -5.22 -16.70 1.97
C CYS A 170 -4.09 -16.38 2.97
N TRP A 171 -4.37 -16.47 4.28
CA TRP A 171 -3.36 -16.36 5.33
C TRP A 171 -2.33 -17.49 5.29
N LYS A 172 -2.79 -18.73 5.05
CA LYS A 172 -1.89 -19.88 4.96
C LYS A 172 -0.99 -19.78 3.73
N THR A 173 -1.52 -19.33 2.59
CA THR A 173 -0.72 -19.13 1.37
C THR A 173 0.33 -18.02 1.55
N ALA A 174 -0.02 -16.92 2.22
CA ALA A 174 0.95 -15.87 2.56
C ALA A 174 2.09 -16.40 3.42
N GLN A 175 1.75 -17.20 4.44
CA GLN A 175 2.72 -17.78 5.37
C GLN A 175 3.63 -18.78 4.66
N ASP A 176 3.08 -19.69 3.84
CA ASP A 176 3.84 -20.71 3.11
C ASP A 176 4.84 -20.06 2.12
N GLU A 177 4.48 -18.94 1.49
CA GLU A 177 5.41 -18.20 0.62
C GLU A 177 6.52 -17.48 1.40
N VAL A 178 6.19 -16.82 2.52
CA VAL A 178 7.20 -16.19 3.40
C VAL A 178 8.23 -17.23 3.87
N ASP A 179 7.75 -18.40 4.29
CA ASP A 179 8.61 -19.50 4.73
C ASP A 179 9.52 -20.00 3.58
N SER A 180 9.00 -20.06 2.34
CA SER A 180 9.78 -20.48 1.16
C SER A 180 10.89 -19.51 0.75
N VAL A 181 10.70 -18.20 0.96
CA VAL A 181 11.73 -17.17 0.70
C VAL A 181 12.83 -17.23 1.76
N GLN A 182 12.50 -17.65 2.97
CA GLN A 182 13.42 -17.76 4.09
C GLN A 182 14.38 -18.97 3.96
N GLU A 183 13.97 -20.04 3.27
CA GLU A 183 14.82 -21.23 3.00
C GLU A 183 15.88 -21.01 1.89
N LEU A 184 15.76 -19.94 1.10
CA LEU A 184 16.67 -19.64 -0.02
C LEU A 184 17.80 -18.66 0.34
N LYS A 185 17.91 -18.25 1.62
CA LYS A 185 19.00 -17.42 2.17
C LYS A 185 19.91 -18.23 3.07
#